data_AF-F4L171-F1
#
_entry.id   AF-F4L171-F1
#
_cell.length_a   1.000
_cell.length_b   1.000
_cell.length_c   1.000
_cell.angle_alpha   90.00
_cell.angle_beta   90.00
_cell.angle_gamma   90.00
#
_symmetry.space_group_name_H-M   'P 1'
#
loop_
_entity.id
_entity.type
_entity.pdbx_description
1 polymer ?
#
loop_
_entity_poly.entity_id
_entity_poly.type
_entity_poly.pdbx_seq_one_letter_code
_entity_poly.pdbx_strand_id
1 'polypeptide(L)'
;MFKKLLDNKKLGGLNCMLWKDGQVVYQESSGYKNLETREPMTIDTLFRIASMTKPITSVLAMILWEEQKLELDDPITKWFPQFRNMKVLKNQHGEFEDAQQLITILDLLTHRAGFTYSEFQQGKLRADYRRVLGGDIDSELTNEQWINGLASLPLVNQPGELFNYGKSTDLLGMLISTIEGKPLGKVMEEKIFRPLAMTDTFFEVPTHKKSRCAANIGYDESGDLVNLATVPLNMAFKERPSGLEFESGSGGLWSTIGDYLKFATLFVQKGSSNGIQILKPETIDLMCSNQLTAAQREQSTLMGTPIFKEHYGFGLGLAVVMKETQYGSIPCAGSIGAVGWPGAYGGWWSADPIKKTIAVFLTHSMTEPNQLAQGIGFELYEAIDIFSNYCSAHI
;
A
#
# COMPACT_ATOMS: atom_id res chain seq x y z
N MET A 1 -17.39 0.31 -19.02
CA MET A 1 -17.34 1.79 -18.89
C MET A 1 -16.11 2.43 -19.55
N PHE A 2 -15.00 1.70 -19.67
CA PHE A 2 -13.68 2.27 -20.02
C PHE A 2 -13.32 2.19 -21.51
N LYS A 3 -14.29 1.91 -22.39
CA LYS A 3 -14.05 1.59 -23.80
C LYS A 3 -13.18 2.63 -24.52
N LYS A 4 -13.45 3.93 -24.32
CA LYS A 4 -12.68 5.01 -24.95
C LYS A 4 -11.20 4.99 -24.53
N LEU A 5 -10.91 4.75 -23.25
CA LEU A 5 -9.53 4.68 -22.75
C LEU A 5 -8.79 3.47 -23.31
N LEU A 6 -9.46 2.33 -23.41
CA LEU A 6 -8.90 1.09 -23.97
C LEU A 6 -8.66 1.21 -25.48
N ASP A 7 -9.66 1.68 -26.23
CA ASP A 7 -9.59 1.83 -27.70
C ASP A 7 -8.51 2.84 -28.10
N ASN A 8 -8.32 3.90 -27.31
CA ASN A 8 -7.27 4.91 -27.52
C ASN A 8 -5.90 4.52 -26.92
N LYS A 9 -5.73 3.27 -26.44
CA LYS A 9 -4.50 2.76 -25.83
C LYS A 9 -3.98 3.61 -24.65
N LYS A 10 -4.90 4.23 -23.92
CA LYS A 10 -4.61 5.01 -22.70
C LYS A 10 -4.64 4.17 -21.44
N LEU A 11 -5.19 2.96 -21.52
CA LEU A 11 -5.19 1.97 -20.45
C LEU A 11 -5.04 0.58 -21.08
N GLY A 12 -4.22 -0.29 -20.48
CA GLY A 12 -3.93 -1.60 -21.06
C GLY A 12 -5.03 -2.62 -20.79
N GLY A 13 -5.49 -2.64 -19.55
CA GLY A 13 -6.62 -3.45 -19.08
C GLY A 13 -6.86 -3.23 -17.60
N LEU A 14 -8.02 -3.64 -17.11
CA LEU A 14 -8.43 -3.43 -15.73
C LEU A 14 -9.40 -4.50 -15.25
N ASN A 15 -9.43 -4.66 -13.92
CA ASN A 15 -10.54 -5.25 -13.19
C ASN A 15 -11.12 -4.20 -12.25
N CYS A 16 -12.44 -4.07 -12.19
CA CYS A 16 -13.09 -3.30 -11.12
C CYS A 16 -14.36 -3.99 -10.61
N MET A 17 -14.66 -3.76 -9.33
CA MET A 17 -15.77 -4.37 -8.60
C MET A 17 -16.39 -3.35 -7.65
N LEU A 18 -17.72 -3.25 -7.67
CA LEU A 18 -18.50 -2.59 -6.63
C LEU A 18 -19.28 -3.66 -5.87
N TRP A 19 -19.04 -3.71 -4.57
CA TRP A 19 -19.79 -4.51 -3.62
C TRP A 19 -20.65 -3.57 -2.78
N LYS A 20 -21.90 -3.95 -2.53
CA LYS A 20 -22.86 -3.20 -1.74
C LYS A 20 -23.77 -4.17 -0.99
N ASP A 21 -23.98 -3.92 0.30
CA ASP A 21 -24.97 -4.65 1.11
C ASP A 21 -24.86 -6.19 1.01
N GLY A 22 -23.64 -6.73 1.05
CA GLY A 22 -23.44 -8.19 1.02
C GLY A 22 -23.18 -8.79 -0.35
N GLN A 23 -23.36 -8.03 -1.44
CA GLN A 23 -23.33 -8.57 -2.81
C GLN A 23 -22.47 -7.73 -3.77
N VAL A 24 -21.89 -8.39 -4.77
CA VAL A 24 -21.24 -7.70 -5.90
C VAL A 24 -22.34 -7.19 -6.83
N VAL A 25 -22.46 -5.87 -6.95
CA VAL A 25 -23.47 -5.20 -7.79
C VAL A 25 -22.92 -4.71 -9.13
N TYR A 26 -21.60 -4.61 -9.25
CA TYR A 26 -20.91 -4.32 -10.50
C TYR A 26 -19.59 -5.07 -10.58
N GLN A 27 -19.26 -5.57 -11.77
CA GLN A 27 -17.97 -6.20 -12.06
C GLN A 27 -17.63 -5.95 -13.53
N GLU A 28 -16.41 -5.51 -13.80
CA GLU A 28 -15.88 -5.38 -15.15
C GLU A 28 -14.44 -5.90 -15.22
N SER A 29 -14.15 -6.72 -16.25
CA SER A 29 -12.80 -7.11 -16.67
C SER A 29 -12.68 -6.73 -18.14
N SER A 30 -11.79 -5.80 -18.46
CA SER A 30 -11.68 -5.22 -19.81
C SER A 30 -10.22 -5.01 -20.21
N GLY A 31 -9.95 -5.07 -21.51
CA GLY A 31 -8.59 -4.91 -22.07
C GLY A 31 -7.74 -6.17 -21.97
N TYR A 32 -6.43 -5.99 -21.91
CA TYR A 32 -5.44 -7.06 -21.94
C TYR A 32 -4.59 -7.05 -20.67
N LYS A 33 -4.28 -8.24 -20.14
CA LYS A 33 -3.29 -8.39 -19.07
C LYS A 33 -1.85 -8.32 -19.59
N ASN A 34 -1.67 -8.44 -20.90
CA ASN A 34 -0.38 -8.32 -21.59
C ASN A 34 -0.61 -7.74 -23.00
N LEU A 35 0.04 -6.61 -23.32
CA LEU A 35 -0.16 -5.89 -24.58
C LEU A 35 0.50 -6.58 -25.78
N GLU A 36 1.59 -7.32 -25.55
CA GLU A 36 2.32 -8.04 -26.59
C GLU A 36 1.58 -9.31 -27.03
N THR A 37 1.19 -10.15 -26.07
CA THR A 37 0.48 -11.42 -26.34
C THR A 37 -1.00 -11.20 -26.59
N ARG A 38 -1.55 -10.04 -26.21
CA ARG A 38 -2.98 -9.68 -26.26
C ARG A 38 -3.86 -10.67 -25.52
N GLU A 39 -3.33 -11.30 -24.47
CA GLU A 39 -4.14 -12.13 -23.60
C GLU A 39 -5.17 -11.26 -22.85
N PRO A 40 -6.45 -11.66 -22.84
CA PRO A 40 -7.50 -10.84 -22.26
C PRO A 40 -7.33 -10.71 -20.74
N MET A 41 -7.75 -9.57 -20.21
CA MET A 41 -7.94 -9.39 -18.79
C MET A 41 -9.09 -10.28 -18.31
N THR A 42 -8.88 -11.00 -17.20
CA THR A 42 -9.87 -11.89 -16.59
C THR A 42 -10.02 -11.59 -15.11
N ILE A 43 -11.14 -12.01 -14.51
CA ILE A 43 -11.42 -11.69 -13.10
C ILE A 43 -10.39 -12.28 -12.12
N ASP A 44 -9.77 -13.39 -12.50
CA ASP A 44 -8.72 -14.08 -11.77
C ASP A 44 -7.31 -13.60 -12.14
N THR A 45 -7.16 -12.55 -12.96
CA THR A 45 -5.85 -11.96 -13.24
C THR A 45 -5.20 -11.49 -11.93
N LEU A 46 -3.93 -11.85 -11.77
CA LEU A 46 -3.10 -11.50 -10.62
C LEU A 46 -2.39 -10.17 -10.89
N PHE A 47 -2.51 -9.25 -9.94
CA PHE A 47 -1.85 -7.95 -9.98
C PHE A 47 -0.86 -7.85 -8.84
N ARG A 48 0.31 -7.26 -9.08
CA ARG A 48 1.07 -6.66 -8.00
C ARG A 48 0.21 -5.54 -7.42
N ILE A 49 -0.04 -5.56 -6.11
CA ILE A 49 -0.94 -4.58 -5.48
C ILE A 49 -0.18 -3.43 -4.80
N ALA A 50 1.15 -3.48 -4.78
CA ALA A 50 2.00 -2.46 -4.18
C ALA A 50 1.49 -2.06 -2.79
N SER A 51 1.31 -0.75 -2.56
CA SER A 51 0.96 -0.17 -1.28
C SER A 51 -0.41 -0.57 -0.72
N MET A 52 -1.27 -1.22 -1.51
CA MET A 52 -2.45 -1.93 -0.99
C MET A 52 -2.08 -3.12 -0.08
N THR A 53 -0.80 -3.50 -0.02
CA THR A 53 -0.23 -4.44 0.97
C THR A 53 -0.25 -3.86 2.39
N LYS A 54 -0.06 -2.54 2.55
CA LYS A 54 0.10 -1.89 3.86
C LYS A 54 -1.10 -2.11 4.79
N PRO A 55 -2.37 -1.95 4.34
CA PRO A 55 -3.53 -2.29 5.16
C PRO A 55 -3.53 -3.74 5.64
N ILE A 56 -3.08 -4.71 4.83
CA ILE A 56 -3.01 -6.13 5.22
C ILE A 56 -1.98 -6.32 6.34
N THR A 57 -0.78 -5.76 6.19
CA THR A 57 0.27 -5.77 7.22
C THR A 57 -0.21 -5.09 8.52
N SER A 58 -1.01 -4.03 8.39
CA SER A 58 -1.52 -3.27 9.53
C SER A 58 -2.62 -4.03 10.27
N VAL A 59 -3.54 -4.70 9.55
CA VAL A 59 -4.50 -5.64 10.15
C VAL A 59 -3.74 -6.74 10.90
N LEU A 60 -2.65 -7.26 10.34
CA LEU A 60 -1.85 -8.29 11.00
C LEU A 60 -1.23 -7.79 12.31
N ALA A 61 -0.68 -6.56 12.33
CA ALA A 61 -0.20 -5.94 13.56
C ALA A 61 -1.30 -5.79 14.61
N MET A 62 -2.53 -5.44 14.20
CA MET A 62 -3.66 -5.32 15.11
C MET A 62 -4.18 -6.67 15.61
N ILE A 63 -4.02 -7.76 14.85
CA ILE A 63 -4.28 -9.12 15.35
C ILE A 63 -3.29 -9.43 16.49
N LEU A 64 -2.01 -9.12 16.30
CA LEU A 64 -0.99 -9.32 17.33
C LEU A 64 -1.22 -8.44 18.57
N TRP A 65 -1.76 -7.24 18.37
CA TRP A 65 -2.20 -6.36 19.47
C TRP A 65 -3.35 -6.98 20.27
N GLU A 66 -4.39 -7.52 19.61
CA GLU A 66 -5.47 -8.23 20.30
C GLU A 66 -4.99 -9.50 21.02
N GLU A 67 -3.98 -10.16 20.47
CA GLU A 67 -3.29 -11.30 21.08
C GLU A 67 -2.32 -10.91 22.21
N GLN A 68 -2.21 -9.61 22.54
CA GLN A 68 -1.30 -9.06 23.57
C GLN A 68 0.17 -9.41 23.34
N LYS A 69 0.58 -9.58 22.07
CA LYS A 69 1.97 -9.84 21.68
C LYS A 69 2.78 -8.57 21.46
N LEU A 70 2.10 -7.43 21.34
CA LEU A 70 2.67 -6.09 21.26
C LEU A 70 1.65 -5.09 21.81
N GLU A 71 2.12 -3.94 22.26
CA GLU A 71 1.27 -2.76 22.53
C GLU A 71 1.58 -1.64 21.52
N LEU A 72 0.62 -0.72 21.30
CA LEU A 72 0.80 0.37 20.34
C LEU A 72 1.90 1.36 20.77
N ASP A 73 2.08 1.57 22.07
CA ASP A 73 3.11 2.44 22.66
C ASP A 73 4.46 1.73 22.87
N ASP A 74 4.55 0.44 22.52
CA ASP A 74 5.81 -0.29 22.67
C ASP A 74 6.90 0.31 21.79
N PRO A 75 8.08 0.63 22.36
CA PRO A 75 9.21 1.04 21.55
C PRO A 75 9.71 -0.14 20.74
N ILE A 76 9.98 0.07 19.44
CA ILE A 76 10.47 -0.98 18.54
C ILE A 76 11.81 -1.58 19.01
N THR A 77 12.54 -0.85 19.87
CA THR A 77 13.80 -1.31 20.49
C THR A 77 13.66 -2.51 21.42
N LYS A 78 12.44 -2.92 21.79
CA LYS A 78 12.19 -4.23 22.42
C LYS A 78 12.62 -5.40 21.54
N TRP A 79 12.46 -5.26 20.21
CA TRP A 79 12.82 -6.27 19.22
C TRP A 79 14.07 -5.89 18.43
N PHE A 80 14.22 -4.60 18.12
CA PHE A 80 15.31 -4.08 17.31
C PHE A 80 16.12 -3.02 18.07
N PRO A 81 16.99 -3.43 19.02
CA PRO A 81 17.73 -2.50 19.89
C PRO A 81 18.65 -1.53 19.13
N GLN A 82 19.03 -1.85 17.89
CA GLN A 82 19.85 -0.98 17.03
C GLN A 82 19.16 0.36 16.68
N PHE A 83 17.84 0.49 16.83
CA PHE A 83 17.13 1.77 16.65
C PHE A 83 17.12 2.66 17.90
N ARG A 84 17.88 2.35 18.96
CA ARG A 84 17.86 3.12 20.21
C ARG A 84 18.44 4.53 20.07
N ASN A 85 19.49 4.69 19.26
CA ASN A 85 20.28 5.92 19.16
C ASN A 85 20.16 6.54 17.77
N MET A 86 18.93 6.65 17.26
CA MET A 86 18.71 7.21 15.92
C MET A 86 19.14 8.67 15.87
N LYS A 87 19.73 9.04 14.73
CA LYS A 87 19.98 10.43 14.36
C LYS A 87 18.84 10.97 13.53
N VAL A 88 18.55 12.26 13.64
CA VAL A 88 17.55 12.98 12.87
C VAL A 88 18.23 14.06 12.05
N LEU A 89 17.86 14.21 10.79
CA LEU A 89 18.29 15.31 9.95
C LEU A 89 17.76 16.63 10.51
N LYS A 90 18.68 17.53 10.87
CA LYS A 90 18.34 18.89 11.30
C LYS A 90 18.14 19.82 10.11
N ASN A 91 18.88 19.60 9.03
CA ASN A 91 18.74 20.35 7.77
C ASN A 91 19.30 19.55 6.58
N GLN A 92 19.06 20.09 5.39
CA GLN A 92 19.50 19.50 4.12
C GLN A 92 21.04 19.57 3.91
N HIS A 93 21.77 20.27 4.78
CA HIS A 93 23.23 20.40 4.73
C HIS A 93 23.96 19.28 5.50
N GLY A 94 23.23 18.30 6.03
CA GLY A 94 23.80 17.12 6.66
C GLY A 94 24.15 17.30 8.14
N GLU A 95 23.59 18.32 8.79
CA GLU A 95 23.62 18.39 10.26
C GLU A 95 22.62 17.39 10.85
N PHE A 96 23.04 16.72 11.92
CA PHE A 96 22.23 15.75 12.63
C PHE A 96 22.04 16.14 14.09
N GLU A 97 20.90 15.76 14.65
CA GLU A 97 20.64 15.77 16.08
C GLU A 97 20.20 14.38 16.56
N ASP A 98 20.11 14.18 17.87
CA ASP A 98 19.59 12.94 18.44
C ASP A 98 18.06 12.88 18.34
N ALA A 99 17.53 11.68 18.12
CA ALA A 99 16.11 11.44 18.29
C ALA A 99 15.72 11.67 19.76
N GLN A 100 14.69 12.48 20.00
CA GLN A 100 14.26 12.87 21.34
C GLN A 100 13.38 11.81 22.01
N GLN A 101 12.83 10.88 21.22
CA GLN A 101 11.96 9.80 21.68
C GLN A 101 12.27 8.53 20.89
N LEU A 102 11.92 7.37 21.47
CA LEU A 102 12.01 6.09 20.77
C LEU A 102 10.84 5.95 19.80
N ILE A 103 11.08 5.30 18.65
CA ILE A 103 10.04 4.95 17.69
C ILE A 103 9.14 3.87 18.30
N THR A 104 7.82 4.06 18.23
CA THR A 104 6.80 3.12 18.73
C THR A 104 6.13 2.31 17.61
N ILE A 105 5.36 1.28 17.96
CA ILE A 105 4.51 0.56 16.99
C ILE A 105 3.48 1.51 16.36
N LEU A 106 2.90 2.42 17.14
CA LEU A 106 1.98 3.45 16.65
C LEU A 106 2.64 4.34 15.60
N ASP A 107 3.91 4.71 15.79
CA ASP A 107 4.66 5.51 14.81
C ASP A 107 4.88 4.75 13.50
N LEU A 108 5.07 3.43 13.56
CA LEU A 108 5.15 2.60 12.37
C LEU A 108 3.82 2.55 11.62
N LEU A 109 2.72 2.27 12.33
CA LEU A 109 1.35 2.19 11.78
C LEU A 109 0.85 3.51 11.22
N THR A 110 1.34 4.64 11.73
CA THR A 110 0.89 5.98 11.34
C THR A 110 1.90 6.73 10.48
N HIS A 111 2.99 6.08 10.04
CA HIS A 111 4.07 6.71 9.28
C HIS A 111 4.70 7.93 9.97
N ARG A 112 4.75 7.95 11.31
CA ARG A 112 5.38 9.02 12.10
C ARG A 112 6.75 8.66 12.67
N ALA A 113 7.30 7.53 12.25
CA ALA A 113 8.61 7.05 12.71
C ALA A 113 9.81 7.86 12.19
N GLY A 114 9.61 8.77 11.23
CA GLY A 114 10.69 9.54 10.61
C GLY A 114 11.44 8.81 9.48
N PHE A 115 10.98 7.63 9.05
CA PHE A 115 11.46 6.95 7.85
C PHE A 115 10.80 7.50 6.59
N THR A 116 11.48 7.40 5.45
CA THR A 116 11.00 7.87 4.15
C THR A 116 11.30 6.84 3.05
N TYR A 117 10.95 7.13 1.79
CA TYR A 117 11.44 6.40 0.63
C TYR A 117 12.59 7.16 -0.04
N SER A 118 13.50 6.44 -0.69
CA SER A 118 14.63 7.03 -1.39
C SER A 118 14.19 8.13 -2.38
N GLU A 119 13.16 7.83 -3.17
CA GLU A 119 12.67 8.70 -4.24
C GLU A 119 12.00 9.98 -3.75
N PHE A 120 11.71 10.09 -2.45
CA PHE A 120 11.18 11.31 -1.85
C PHE A 120 12.27 12.22 -1.31
N GLN A 121 13.54 11.79 -1.40
CA GLN A 121 14.69 12.53 -0.92
C GLN A 121 15.58 12.98 -2.07
N GLN A 122 16.48 13.92 -1.78
CA GLN A 122 17.47 14.42 -2.74
C GLN A 122 18.89 14.21 -2.21
N GLY A 123 19.86 14.33 -3.12
CA GLY A 123 21.29 14.29 -2.77
C GLY A 123 21.72 12.99 -2.11
N LYS A 124 22.59 13.11 -1.09
CA LYS A 124 23.27 11.98 -0.45
C LYS A 124 22.29 10.97 0.16
N LEU A 125 21.23 11.44 0.81
CA LEU A 125 20.30 10.56 1.52
C LEU A 125 19.55 9.63 0.56
N ARG A 126 19.10 10.14 -0.59
CA ARG A 126 18.50 9.32 -1.65
C ARG A 126 19.43 8.17 -2.04
N ALA A 127 20.70 8.49 -2.32
CA ALA A 127 21.71 7.50 -2.70
C ALA A 127 22.01 6.50 -1.58
N ASP A 128 22.09 6.96 -0.33
CA ASP A 128 22.31 6.09 0.83
C ASP A 128 21.15 5.10 1.02
N TYR A 129 19.90 5.55 0.94
CA TYR A 129 18.73 4.67 1.05
C TYR A 129 18.77 3.54 0.00
N ARG A 130 19.01 3.86 -1.28
CA ARG A 130 19.12 2.82 -2.34
C ARG A 130 20.26 1.85 -2.05
N ARG A 131 21.42 2.38 -1.64
CA ARG A 131 22.63 1.58 -1.40
C ARG A 131 22.45 0.61 -0.24
N VAL A 132 21.82 1.03 0.87
CA VAL A 132 21.74 0.20 2.08
C VAL A 132 20.49 -0.67 2.16
N LEU A 133 19.41 -0.32 1.46
CA LEU A 133 18.14 -1.07 1.51
C LEU A 133 17.86 -1.88 0.23
N GLY A 134 18.56 -1.60 -0.86
CA GLY A 134 18.29 -2.23 -2.16
C GLY A 134 17.01 -1.70 -2.81
N GLY A 135 16.29 -2.57 -3.51
CA GLY A 135 15.03 -2.25 -4.17
C GLY A 135 13.89 -1.98 -3.18
N ASP A 136 12.87 -1.25 -3.63
CA ASP A 136 11.84 -0.75 -2.72
C ASP A 136 10.80 -1.79 -2.28
N ILE A 137 10.52 -2.77 -3.14
CA ILE A 137 9.52 -3.83 -2.97
C ILE A 137 10.20 -5.21 -2.96
N ASP A 138 11.10 -5.46 -3.91
CA ASP A 138 11.94 -6.65 -3.91
C ASP A 138 13.39 -6.27 -3.60
N SER A 139 14.03 -7.05 -2.74
CA SER A 139 15.43 -6.87 -2.35
C SER A 139 16.08 -8.23 -2.10
N GLU A 140 17.35 -8.35 -2.46
CA GLU A 140 18.15 -9.56 -2.21
C GLU A 140 18.75 -9.59 -0.80
N LEU A 141 18.57 -8.50 -0.03
CA LEU A 141 19.04 -8.43 1.35
C LEU A 141 18.29 -9.42 2.25
N THR A 142 18.99 -9.97 3.24
CA THR A 142 18.33 -10.66 4.37
C THR A 142 17.55 -9.65 5.22
N ASN A 143 16.62 -10.11 6.05
CA ASN A 143 15.91 -9.20 6.95
C ASN A 143 16.89 -8.49 7.90
N GLU A 144 17.88 -9.21 8.44
CA GLU A 144 18.91 -8.64 9.31
C GLU A 144 19.71 -7.52 8.60
N GLN A 145 20.16 -7.75 7.37
CA GLN A 145 20.89 -6.76 6.59
C GLN A 145 20.04 -5.51 6.34
N TRP A 146 18.78 -5.70 5.98
CA TRP A 146 17.87 -4.60 5.73
C TRP A 146 17.56 -3.79 7.00
N ILE A 147 17.28 -4.46 8.13
CA ILE A 147 17.00 -3.82 9.42
C ILE A 147 18.22 -3.00 9.87
N ASN A 148 19.42 -3.58 9.80
CA ASN A 148 20.66 -2.89 10.17
C ASN A 148 20.96 -1.74 9.20
N GLY A 149 20.69 -1.93 7.91
CA GLY A 149 20.77 -0.87 6.89
C GLY A 149 19.87 0.30 7.23
N LEU A 150 18.59 0.05 7.57
CA LEU A 150 17.64 1.08 7.95
C LEU A 150 18.05 1.80 9.23
N ALA A 151 18.49 1.07 10.26
CA ALA A 151 18.97 1.65 11.51
C ALA A 151 20.23 2.51 11.34
N SER A 152 21.01 2.29 10.27
CA SER A 152 22.19 3.10 9.96
C SER A 152 21.87 4.44 9.29
N LEU A 153 20.65 4.62 8.80
CA LEU A 153 20.20 5.84 8.14
C LEU A 153 19.63 6.84 9.15
N PRO A 154 19.81 8.15 8.93
CA PRO A 154 19.15 9.14 9.73
C PRO A 154 17.64 9.19 9.42
N LEU A 155 16.84 9.54 10.43
CA LEU A 155 15.44 9.91 10.27
C LEU A 155 15.34 11.29 9.60
N VAL A 156 14.24 11.55 8.89
CA VAL A 156 13.98 12.85 8.27
C VAL A 156 13.27 13.84 9.20
N ASN A 157 12.64 13.34 10.27
CA ASN A 157 11.97 14.12 11.32
C ASN A 157 12.01 13.36 12.65
N GLN A 158 11.68 14.05 13.75
CA GLN A 158 11.60 13.41 15.06
C GLN A 158 10.47 12.36 15.07
N PRO A 159 10.65 11.20 15.74
CA PRO A 159 9.58 10.23 15.94
C PRO A 159 8.33 10.87 16.56
N GLY A 160 7.16 10.55 16.00
CA GLY A 160 5.86 11.06 16.42
C GLY A 160 5.51 12.45 15.88
N GLU A 161 6.47 13.20 15.33
CA GLU A 161 6.33 14.62 14.99
C GLU A 161 5.52 14.84 13.71
N LEU A 162 5.95 14.26 12.58
CA LEU A 162 5.34 14.45 11.26
C LEU A 162 5.05 13.12 10.57
N PHE A 163 4.00 13.11 9.75
CA PHE A 163 3.72 12.02 8.82
C PHE A 163 4.73 12.05 7.67
N ASN A 164 5.46 10.95 7.49
CA ASN A 164 6.42 10.71 6.42
C ASN A 164 6.16 9.34 5.80
N TYR A 165 5.57 9.33 4.60
CA TYR A 165 5.32 8.09 3.90
C TYR A 165 6.65 7.41 3.52
N GLY A 166 6.80 6.13 3.88
CA GLY A 166 8.13 5.53 3.91
C GLY A 166 8.15 4.06 4.31
N LYS A 167 9.35 3.60 4.70
CA LYS A 167 9.69 2.21 5.04
C LYS A 167 9.11 1.67 6.35
N SER A 168 8.31 2.45 7.08
CA SER A 168 7.72 2.06 8.35
C SER A 168 6.96 0.73 8.29
N THR A 169 6.19 0.48 7.22
CA THR A 169 5.39 -0.74 7.10
C THR A 169 6.22 -1.97 6.73
N ASP A 170 7.37 -1.80 6.06
CA ASP A 170 8.31 -2.90 5.84
C ASP A 170 8.93 -3.34 7.16
N LEU A 171 9.37 -2.38 7.97
CA LEU A 171 9.90 -2.66 9.32
C LEU A 171 8.82 -3.27 10.23
N LEU A 172 7.57 -2.82 10.14
CA LEU A 172 6.44 -3.43 10.85
C LEU A 172 6.24 -4.90 10.44
N GLY A 173 6.31 -5.19 9.14
CA GLY A 173 6.26 -6.57 8.64
C GLY A 173 7.38 -7.45 9.21
N MET A 174 8.61 -6.95 9.24
CA MET A 174 9.75 -7.67 9.83
C MET A 174 9.62 -7.86 11.34
N LEU A 175 9.06 -6.88 12.04
CA LEU A 175 8.76 -6.95 13.47
C LEU A 175 7.75 -8.07 13.74
N ILE A 176 6.68 -8.16 12.95
CA ILE A 176 5.70 -9.25 13.02
C ILE A 176 6.39 -10.60 12.79
N SER A 177 7.23 -10.72 11.77
CA SER A 177 8.01 -11.94 11.49
C SER A 177 8.89 -12.34 12.67
N THR A 178 9.52 -11.37 13.33
CA THR A 178 10.36 -11.58 14.51
C THR A 178 9.54 -12.04 15.72
N ILE A 179 8.38 -11.44 15.97
CA ILE A 179 7.47 -11.83 17.06
C ILE A 179 6.96 -13.26 16.87
N GLU A 180 6.59 -13.63 15.65
CA GLU A 180 5.99 -14.93 15.35
C GLU A 180 7.04 -16.02 15.03
N GLY A 181 8.30 -15.65 14.81
CA GLY A 181 9.37 -16.57 14.43
C GLY A 181 9.16 -17.24 13.08
N LYS A 182 8.46 -16.57 12.15
CA LYS A 182 8.09 -17.10 10.82
C LYS A 182 8.22 -16.01 9.74
N PRO A 183 8.39 -16.37 8.45
CA PRO A 183 8.29 -15.41 7.35
C PRO A 183 6.93 -14.69 7.34
N LEU A 184 6.92 -13.42 6.97
CA LEU A 184 5.72 -12.55 6.98
C LEU A 184 4.58 -13.17 6.16
N GLY A 185 4.89 -13.71 4.99
CA GLY A 185 3.94 -14.36 4.10
C GLY A 185 3.25 -15.55 4.77
N LYS A 186 3.97 -16.30 5.62
CA LYS A 186 3.40 -17.42 6.38
C LYS A 186 2.49 -16.94 7.51
N VAL A 187 2.87 -15.87 8.20
CA VAL A 187 2.01 -15.28 9.24
C VAL A 187 0.73 -14.72 8.62
N MET A 188 0.83 -13.99 7.50
CA MET A 188 -0.34 -13.50 6.75
C MET A 188 -1.22 -14.64 6.23
N GLU A 189 -0.62 -15.72 5.72
CA GLU A 189 -1.36 -16.91 5.28
C GLU A 189 -2.18 -17.54 6.42
N GLU A 190 -1.55 -17.75 7.57
CA GLU A 190 -2.18 -18.39 8.74
C GLU A 190 -3.30 -17.55 9.36
N LYS A 191 -3.07 -16.24 9.51
CA LYS A 191 -3.95 -15.33 10.28
C LYS A 191 -4.96 -14.56 9.42
N ILE A 192 -4.71 -14.38 8.12
CA ILE A 192 -5.59 -13.60 7.22
C ILE A 192 -6.00 -14.41 6.00
N PHE A 193 -5.07 -14.86 5.17
CA PHE A 193 -5.43 -15.35 3.83
C PHE A 193 -6.23 -16.65 3.87
N ARG A 194 -5.80 -17.64 4.66
CA ARG A 194 -6.53 -18.91 4.78
C ARG A 194 -7.89 -18.72 5.46
N PRO A 195 -8.01 -18.01 6.59
CA PRO A 195 -9.32 -17.70 7.19
C PRO A 195 -10.29 -17.00 6.22
N LEU A 196 -9.78 -16.08 5.40
CA LEU A 196 -10.59 -15.32 4.44
C LEU A 196 -10.69 -15.98 3.05
N ALA A 197 -10.16 -17.19 2.87
CA ALA A 197 -10.07 -17.87 1.58
C ALA A 197 -9.46 -17.01 0.45
N MET A 198 -8.44 -16.21 0.77
CA MET A 198 -7.64 -15.43 -0.18
C MET A 198 -6.55 -16.31 -0.82
N THR A 199 -6.96 -17.30 -1.61
CA THR A 199 -6.07 -18.35 -2.14
C THR A 199 -5.14 -17.89 -3.28
N ASP A 200 -5.29 -16.64 -3.73
CA ASP A 200 -4.55 -16.03 -4.82
C ASP A 200 -3.80 -14.76 -4.37
N THR A 201 -3.44 -14.70 -3.09
CA THR A 201 -2.64 -13.62 -2.50
C THR A 201 -1.32 -14.16 -1.94
N PHE A 202 -0.19 -13.58 -2.37
CA PHE A 202 1.16 -14.09 -2.04
C PHE A 202 2.25 -13.05 -2.30
N PHE A 203 3.40 -13.20 -1.65
CA PHE A 203 4.63 -12.51 -2.05
C PHE A 203 5.25 -13.15 -3.30
N GLU A 204 5.23 -14.48 -3.38
CA GLU A 204 5.76 -15.25 -4.51
C GLU A 204 4.61 -16.01 -5.21
N VAL A 205 4.41 -15.73 -6.50
CA VAL A 205 3.38 -16.40 -7.31
C VAL A 205 3.78 -17.87 -7.53
N PRO A 206 2.95 -18.85 -7.13
CA PRO A 206 3.21 -20.25 -7.43
C PRO A 206 3.35 -20.50 -8.94
N THR A 207 4.30 -21.34 -9.36
CA THR A 207 4.62 -21.59 -10.78
C THR A 207 3.39 -21.89 -11.63
N HIS A 208 2.44 -22.69 -11.13
CA HIS A 208 1.22 -23.06 -11.84
C HIS A 208 0.20 -21.90 -12.00
N LYS A 209 0.40 -20.76 -11.32
CA LYS A 209 -0.44 -19.57 -11.41
C LYS A 209 0.21 -18.41 -12.18
N LYS A 210 1.50 -18.52 -12.55
CA LYS A 210 2.24 -17.43 -13.22
C LYS A 210 1.61 -16.97 -14.53
N SER A 211 0.90 -17.84 -15.25
CA SER A 211 0.16 -17.46 -16.46
C SER A 211 -0.99 -16.48 -16.19
N ARG A 212 -1.45 -16.33 -14.95
CA ARG A 212 -2.49 -15.35 -14.56
C ARG A 212 -1.91 -13.98 -14.24
N CYS A 213 -0.59 -13.81 -14.16
CA CYS A 213 0.02 -12.52 -13.84
C CYS A 213 -0.23 -11.48 -14.94
N ALA A 214 -0.66 -10.29 -14.54
CA ALA A 214 -0.58 -9.13 -15.39
C ALA A 214 0.90 -8.80 -15.70
N ALA A 215 1.18 -8.46 -16.95
CA ALA A 215 2.46 -7.92 -17.36
C ALA A 215 2.67 -6.56 -16.69
N ASN A 216 3.94 -6.18 -16.52
CA ASN A 216 4.24 -4.81 -16.17
C ASN A 216 3.89 -3.94 -17.38
N ILE A 217 2.89 -3.08 -17.25
CA ILE A 217 2.48 -2.11 -18.27
C ILE A 217 2.71 -0.70 -17.74
N GLY A 218 3.17 0.19 -18.61
CA GLY A 218 3.40 1.62 -18.37
C GLY A 218 3.62 2.34 -19.70
N TYR A 219 4.42 3.40 -19.71
CA TYR A 219 4.60 4.25 -20.89
C TYR A 219 6.06 4.28 -21.33
N ASP A 220 6.30 4.35 -22.64
CA ASP A 220 7.62 4.60 -23.22
C ASP A 220 7.98 6.11 -23.23
N GLU A 221 9.12 6.47 -23.82
CA GLU A 221 9.57 7.86 -23.93
C GLU A 221 8.66 8.74 -24.80
N SER A 222 7.88 8.14 -25.70
CA SER A 222 6.91 8.85 -26.55
C SER A 222 5.56 9.02 -25.86
N GLY A 223 5.38 8.44 -24.67
CA GLY A 223 4.12 8.42 -23.95
C GLY A 223 3.14 7.36 -24.47
N ASP A 224 3.60 6.41 -25.28
CA ASP A 224 2.80 5.29 -25.75
C ASP A 224 2.80 4.17 -24.72
N LEU A 225 1.64 3.51 -24.58
CA LEU A 225 1.46 2.43 -23.62
C LEU A 225 2.15 1.15 -24.10
N VAL A 226 3.03 0.59 -23.27
CA VAL A 226 3.87 -0.58 -23.59
C VAL A 226 3.98 -1.57 -22.42
N ASN A 227 4.35 -2.81 -22.73
CA ASN A 227 4.87 -3.72 -21.72
C ASN A 227 6.27 -3.23 -21.30
N LEU A 228 6.49 -3.07 -20.00
CA LEU A 228 7.78 -2.72 -19.43
C LEU A 228 8.59 -3.98 -19.10
N ALA A 229 9.87 -3.94 -19.44
CA ALA A 229 10.80 -5.01 -19.10
C ALA A 229 11.02 -5.13 -17.59
N THR A 230 11.02 -4.01 -16.88
CA THR A 230 11.19 -3.92 -15.42
C THR A 230 10.15 -2.97 -14.83
N VAL A 231 9.94 -3.06 -13.52
CA VAL A 231 9.14 -2.06 -12.83
C VAL A 231 9.92 -0.74 -12.77
N PRO A 232 9.29 0.42 -13.02
CA PRO A 232 9.95 1.71 -12.90
C PRO A 232 10.68 1.92 -11.58
N LEU A 233 11.73 2.74 -11.62
CA LEU A 233 12.61 3.03 -10.48
C LEU A 233 13.28 1.78 -9.87
N ASN A 234 13.25 0.64 -10.58
CA ASN A 234 13.73 -0.66 -10.11
C ASN A 234 13.13 -1.05 -8.75
N MET A 235 11.87 -0.68 -8.49
CA MET A 235 11.22 -0.96 -7.21
C MET A 235 11.06 -2.47 -6.97
N ALA A 236 10.82 -3.24 -8.03
CA ALA A 236 10.59 -4.67 -7.97
C ALA A 236 11.29 -5.38 -9.14
N PHE A 237 11.60 -6.66 -8.96
CA PHE A 237 12.12 -7.48 -10.05
C PHE A 237 11.02 -7.72 -11.09
N LYS A 238 11.42 -7.90 -12.36
CA LYS A 238 10.50 -8.34 -13.42
C LYS A 238 9.75 -9.60 -12.99
N GLU A 239 10.48 -10.53 -12.42
CA GLU A 239 10.00 -11.74 -11.78
C GLU A 239 10.74 -11.89 -10.45
N ARG A 240 10.00 -11.98 -9.34
CA ARG A 240 10.58 -12.16 -8.01
C ARG A 240 11.24 -13.54 -7.93
N PRO A 241 12.55 -13.65 -7.64
CA PRO A 241 13.21 -14.92 -7.41
C PRO A 241 12.57 -15.69 -6.25
N SER A 242 12.53 -17.02 -6.36
CA SER A 242 12.03 -17.88 -5.29
C SER A 242 12.95 -17.83 -4.07
N GLY A 243 12.35 -17.83 -2.88
CA GLY A 243 13.09 -17.95 -1.62
C GLY A 243 13.79 -16.68 -1.12
N LEU A 244 13.49 -15.50 -1.68
CA LEU A 244 13.93 -14.24 -1.08
C LEU A 244 13.37 -14.06 0.33
N GLU A 245 14.23 -13.77 1.29
CA GLU A 245 13.87 -13.58 2.70
C GLU A 245 13.11 -12.27 2.94
N PHE A 246 13.45 -11.21 2.19
CA PHE A 246 12.80 -9.91 2.28
C PHE A 246 11.40 -9.94 1.67
N GLU A 247 10.38 -10.04 2.52
CA GLU A 247 8.97 -9.93 2.15
C GLU A 247 8.45 -8.53 2.51
N SER A 248 8.36 -7.64 1.52
CA SER A 248 7.98 -6.24 1.73
C SER A 248 6.54 -6.09 2.26
N GLY A 249 6.40 -5.87 3.57
CA GLY A 249 5.14 -5.53 4.21
C GLY A 249 4.51 -4.22 3.70
N SER A 250 5.23 -3.45 2.90
CA SER A 250 4.75 -2.20 2.31
C SER A 250 4.31 -2.32 0.84
N GLY A 251 4.66 -3.38 0.12
CA GLY A 251 4.44 -3.42 -1.33
C GLY A 251 4.52 -4.77 -2.04
N GLY A 252 4.91 -5.84 -1.36
CA GLY A 252 5.34 -7.09 -2.01
C GLY A 252 4.23 -8.04 -2.47
N LEU A 253 2.96 -7.80 -2.10
CA LEU A 253 1.91 -8.75 -2.42
C LEU A 253 1.47 -8.65 -3.89
N TRP A 254 1.21 -9.83 -4.44
CA TRP A 254 0.28 -10.04 -5.52
C TRP A 254 -1.09 -10.41 -4.97
N SER A 255 -2.16 -10.05 -5.66
CA SER A 255 -3.51 -10.46 -5.32
C SER A 255 -4.43 -10.44 -6.54
N THR A 256 -5.68 -10.84 -6.34
CA THR A 256 -6.79 -10.65 -7.28
C THR A 256 -7.79 -9.65 -6.73
N ILE A 257 -8.66 -9.14 -7.60
CA ILE A 257 -9.75 -8.28 -7.17
C ILE A 257 -10.70 -8.98 -6.20
N GLY A 258 -10.95 -10.28 -6.42
CA GLY A 258 -11.82 -11.08 -5.56
C GLY A 258 -11.23 -11.32 -4.17
N ASP A 259 -9.94 -11.60 -4.07
CA ASP A 259 -9.28 -11.75 -2.78
C ASP A 259 -9.17 -10.43 -2.02
N TYR A 260 -8.82 -9.34 -2.71
CA TYR A 260 -8.76 -8.04 -2.07
C TYR A 260 -10.13 -7.56 -1.60
N LEU A 261 -11.21 -7.88 -2.32
CA LEU A 261 -12.57 -7.62 -1.87
C LEU A 261 -12.88 -8.35 -0.55
N LYS A 262 -12.51 -9.63 -0.41
CA LYS A 262 -12.69 -10.37 0.85
C LYS A 262 -11.96 -9.68 2.01
N PHE A 263 -10.72 -9.24 1.79
CA PHE A 263 -10.01 -8.44 2.79
C PHE A 263 -10.72 -7.12 3.11
N ALA A 264 -11.13 -6.36 2.09
CA ALA A 264 -11.78 -5.06 2.27
C ALA A 264 -13.12 -5.15 3.01
N THR A 265 -13.81 -6.30 2.98
CA THR A 265 -15.06 -6.49 3.75
C THR A 265 -14.87 -6.39 5.26
N LEU A 266 -13.66 -6.60 5.78
CA LEU A 266 -13.37 -6.39 7.20
C LEU A 266 -13.75 -4.97 7.65
N PHE A 267 -13.55 -3.96 6.81
CA PHE A 267 -13.81 -2.56 7.17
C PHE A 267 -15.28 -2.16 7.09
N VAL A 268 -16.11 -2.93 6.37
CA VAL A 268 -17.57 -2.69 6.30
C VAL A 268 -18.34 -3.59 7.27
N GLN A 269 -17.84 -4.80 7.51
CA GLN A 269 -18.46 -5.79 8.38
C GLN A 269 -17.76 -5.89 9.76
N LYS A 270 -17.19 -4.77 10.22
CA LYS A 270 -16.64 -4.61 11.59
C LYS A 270 -15.71 -5.75 12.01
N GLY A 271 -14.76 -6.07 11.14
CA GLY A 271 -13.67 -7.01 11.38
C GLY A 271 -14.01 -8.44 11.02
N SER A 272 -15.17 -8.65 10.39
CA SER A 272 -15.57 -9.96 9.86
C SER A 272 -15.61 -9.99 8.34
N SER A 273 -15.52 -11.18 7.77
CA SER A 273 -15.74 -11.42 6.35
C SER A 273 -16.27 -12.84 6.18
N ASN A 274 -17.38 -13.00 5.44
CA ASN A 274 -18.05 -14.30 5.25
C ASN A 274 -18.31 -15.05 6.57
N GLY A 275 -18.65 -14.31 7.63
CA GLY A 275 -18.93 -14.87 8.97
C GLY A 275 -17.70 -15.24 9.79
N ILE A 276 -16.48 -15.05 9.28
CA ILE A 276 -15.23 -15.24 10.03
C ILE A 276 -14.80 -13.91 10.63
N GLN A 277 -14.67 -13.84 11.96
CA GLN A 277 -14.16 -12.68 12.68
C GLN A 277 -12.62 -12.72 12.71
N ILE A 278 -11.97 -11.68 12.19
CA ILE A 278 -10.51 -11.51 12.18
C ILE A 278 -10.05 -10.53 13.27
N LEU A 279 -10.75 -9.42 13.42
CA LEU A 279 -10.49 -8.38 14.43
C LEU A 279 -11.80 -8.01 15.12
N LYS A 280 -11.78 -7.60 16.38
CA LYS A 280 -12.98 -7.09 17.06
C LYS A 280 -13.49 -5.79 16.39
N PRO A 281 -14.80 -5.51 16.48
CA PRO A 281 -15.37 -4.25 15.99
C PRO A 281 -14.64 -3.00 16.49
N GLU A 282 -14.30 -2.96 17.78
CA GLU A 282 -13.65 -1.81 18.41
C GLU A 282 -12.24 -1.58 17.87
N THR A 283 -11.55 -2.66 17.48
CA THR A 283 -10.22 -2.58 16.85
C THR A 283 -10.31 -2.02 15.45
N ILE A 284 -11.35 -2.38 14.68
CA ILE A 284 -11.61 -1.76 13.37
C ILE A 284 -11.95 -0.28 13.53
N ASP A 285 -12.80 0.08 14.50
CA ASP A 285 -13.14 1.48 14.77
C ASP A 285 -11.86 2.29 15.13
N LEU A 286 -10.94 1.72 15.89
CA LEU A 286 -9.64 2.32 16.19
C LEU A 286 -8.77 2.46 14.93
N MET A 287 -8.68 1.41 14.09
CA MET A 287 -7.93 1.46 12.83
C MET A 287 -8.45 2.55 11.88
N CYS A 288 -9.77 2.72 11.83
CA CYS A 288 -10.47 3.69 10.98
C CYS A 288 -10.57 5.09 11.61
N SER A 289 -9.98 5.31 12.79
CA SER A 289 -9.95 6.62 13.44
C SER A 289 -8.69 7.39 13.07
N ASN A 290 -8.83 8.67 12.69
CA ASN A 290 -7.69 9.53 12.36
C ASN A 290 -6.74 9.70 13.56
N GLN A 291 -5.46 9.41 13.33
CA GLN A 291 -4.38 9.48 14.33
C GLN A 291 -3.47 10.71 14.16
N LEU A 292 -3.74 11.57 13.18
CA LEU A 292 -2.92 12.75 12.90
C LEU A 292 -3.57 14.03 13.45
N THR A 293 -2.78 14.90 14.05
CA THR A 293 -3.22 16.26 14.42
C THR A 293 -3.50 17.12 13.18
N ALA A 294 -4.21 18.25 13.33
CA ALA A 294 -4.45 19.17 12.21
C ALA A 294 -3.14 19.67 11.58
N ALA A 295 -2.19 20.08 12.42
CA ALA A 295 -0.88 20.56 11.97
C ALA A 295 -0.09 19.46 11.22
N GLN A 296 -0.17 18.21 11.66
CA GLN A 296 0.46 17.08 10.95
C GLN A 296 -0.16 16.86 9.58
N ARG A 297 -1.50 16.91 9.46
CA ARG A 297 -2.19 16.72 8.18
C ARG A 297 -1.90 17.86 7.19
N GLU A 298 -1.81 19.09 7.68
CA GLU A 298 -1.48 20.26 6.85
C GLU A 298 -0.06 20.18 6.28
N GLN A 299 0.88 19.60 7.02
CA GLN A 299 2.27 19.43 6.62
C GLN A 299 2.53 18.12 5.85
N SER A 300 1.57 17.20 5.81
CA SER A 300 1.71 15.91 5.15
C SER A 300 1.74 16.06 3.63
N THR A 301 2.87 15.72 3.02
CA THR A 301 3.02 15.70 1.57
C THR A 301 3.41 14.31 1.07
N LEU A 302 2.97 13.99 -0.14
CA LEU A 302 3.43 12.86 -0.91
C LEU A 302 3.99 13.40 -2.23
N MET A 303 5.28 13.15 -2.49
CA MET A 303 5.97 13.68 -3.68
C MET A 303 5.79 15.21 -3.85
N GLY A 304 5.84 15.95 -2.74
CA GLY A 304 5.68 17.41 -2.73
C GLY A 304 4.23 17.91 -2.85
N THR A 305 3.25 17.00 -3.00
CA THR A 305 1.83 17.36 -3.08
C THR A 305 1.14 17.09 -1.74
N PRO A 306 0.37 18.05 -1.20
CA PRO A 306 -0.40 17.81 0.03
C PRO A 306 -1.41 16.67 -0.14
N ILE A 307 -1.42 15.69 0.78
CA ILE A 307 -2.25 14.48 0.64
C ILE A 307 -3.47 14.42 1.55
N PHE A 308 -3.44 15.10 2.71
CA PHE A 308 -4.51 14.99 3.72
C PHE A 308 -5.35 16.26 3.84
N LYS A 309 -4.70 17.42 4.08
CA LYS A 309 -5.38 18.72 4.28
C LYS A 309 -6.62 18.56 5.19
N GLU A 310 -7.78 19.11 4.78
CA GLU A 310 -9.03 19.04 5.53
C GLU A 310 -9.89 17.81 5.22
N HIS A 311 -9.56 17.06 4.17
CA HIS A 311 -10.45 16.04 3.60
C HIS A 311 -10.18 14.65 4.14
N TYR A 312 -8.91 14.37 4.43
CA TYR A 312 -8.46 13.03 4.82
C TYR A 312 -7.59 13.13 6.06
N GLY A 313 -7.59 12.05 6.83
CA GLY A 313 -6.62 11.76 7.86
C GLY A 313 -5.91 10.45 7.56
N PHE A 314 -5.14 9.98 8.54
CA PHE A 314 -4.50 8.67 8.46
C PHE A 314 -4.76 7.90 9.75
N GLY A 315 -5.32 6.70 9.62
CA GLY A 315 -5.57 5.78 10.71
C GLY A 315 -4.39 4.85 10.95
N LEU A 316 -4.67 3.63 11.40
CA LEU A 316 -3.65 2.60 11.58
C LEU A 316 -3.46 1.84 10.25
N GLY A 317 -2.60 2.39 9.39
CA GLY A 317 -2.19 1.77 8.12
C GLY A 317 -3.01 2.14 6.88
N LEU A 318 -3.94 3.08 6.97
CA LEU A 318 -4.84 3.47 5.88
C LEU A 318 -5.28 4.93 6.00
N ALA A 319 -5.71 5.52 4.88
CA ALA A 319 -6.33 6.84 4.90
C ALA A 319 -7.78 6.75 5.38
N VAL A 320 -8.25 7.82 6.02
CA VAL A 320 -9.61 7.95 6.56
C VAL A 320 -10.25 9.21 6.01
N VAL A 321 -11.45 9.13 5.45
CA VAL A 321 -12.23 10.30 5.05
C VAL A 321 -12.68 11.07 6.29
N MET A 322 -12.29 12.35 6.39
CA MET A 322 -12.63 13.23 7.51
C MET A 322 -13.70 14.26 7.18
N LYS A 323 -13.83 14.61 5.90
CA LYS A 323 -14.85 15.52 5.38
C LYS A 323 -15.36 14.90 4.08
N GLU A 324 -16.67 14.84 3.92
CA GLU A 324 -17.25 14.37 2.66
C GLU A 324 -16.71 15.24 1.52
N THR A 325 -16.06 14.60 0.58
CA THR A 325 -15.42 15.25 -0.57
C THR A 325 -16.23 15.00 -1.82
N GLN A 326 -16.20 15.95 -2.76
CA GLN A 326 -16.40 15.58 -4.15
C GLN A 326 -15.27 14.63 -4.53
N TYR A 327 -15.64 13.50 -5.13
CA TYR A 327 -14.75 12.39 -5.46
C TYR A 327 -13.46 12.86 -6.13
N GLY A 328 -12.32 12.46 -5.55
CA GLY A 328 -10.99 12.68 -6.08
C GLY A 328 -10.15 11.42 -5.94
N SER A 329 -9.20 11.24 -6.85
CA SER A 329 -8.52 9.97 -7.15
C SER A 329 -7.68 9.40 -5.99
N ILE A 330 -7.41 10.18 -4.93
CA ILE A 330 -6.50 9.83 -3.84
C ILE A 330 -6.94 10.51 -2.52
N PRO A 331 -6.83 9.84 -1.36
CA PRO A 331 -6.39 8.45 -1.16
C PRO A 331 -7.52 7.42 -1.19
N CYS A 332 -8.76 7.85 -1.00
CA CYS A 332 -9.98 7.03 -1.01
C CYS A 332 -11.21 7.96 -1.10
N ALA A 333 -12.43 7.41 -1.17
CA ALA A 333 -13.62 8.23 -1.30
C ALA A 333 -14.85 7.57 -0.64
N GLY A 334 -15.77 8.38 -0.15
CA GLY A 334 -16.99 7.90 0.51
C GLY A 334 -17.43 8.83 1.62
N SER A 335 -18.24 8.29 2.51
CA SER A 335 -18.72 8.97 3.72
C SER A 335 -17.58 9.22 4.71
N ILE A 336 -17.78 10.11 5.69
CA ILE A 336 -16.86 10.26 6.82
C ILE A 336 -16.63 8.89 7.49
N GLY A 337 -15.37 8.52 7.70
CA GLY A 337 -14.98 7.21 8.22
C GLY A 337 -14.76 6.14 7.15
N ALA A 338 -15.05 6.41 5.87
CA ALA A 338 -14.62 5.54 4.78
C ALA A 338 -13.08 5.49 4.73
N VAL A 339 -12.54 4.35 4.29
CA VAL A 339 -11.11 4.09 4.29
C VAL A 339 -10.61 3.60 2.95
N GLY A 340 -9.30 3.69 2.74
CA GLY A 340 -8.61 3.11 1.58
C GLY A 340 -7.13 3.50 1.52
N TRP A 341 -6.42 2.97 0.53
CA TRP A 341 -5.06 3.40 0.19
C TRP A 341 -4.68 2.94 -1.22
N PRO A 342 -4.09 3.78 -2.08
CA PRO A 342 -3.74 3.40 -3.44
C PRO A 342 -2.47 2.52 -3.49
N GLY A 343 -2.28 1.85 -4.63
CA GLY A 343 -1.08 1.10 -5.00
C GLY A 343 -0.38 1.71 -6.20
N ALA A 344 0.96 1.72 -6.20
CA ALA A 344 1.78 2.35 -7.24
C ALA A 344 1.48 1.86 -8.66
N TYR A 345 1.05 0.59 -8.81
CA TYR A 345 0.72 -0.02 -10.10
C TYR A 345 -0.64 0.41 -10.67
N GLY A 346 -1.33 1.35 -10.03
CA GLY A 346 -2.67 1.82 -10.41
C GLY A 346 -3.82 1.14 -9.67
N GLY A 347 -3.51 0.37 -8.62
CA GLY A 347 -4.50 -0.17 -7.71
C GLY A 347 -5.14 0.92 -6.86
N TRP A 348 -6.46 0.86 -6.69
CA TRP A 348 -7.22 1.78 -5.85
C TRP A 348 -8.38 1.02 -5.20
N TRP A 349 -8.73 1.41 -3.97
CA TRP A 349 -9.90 0.85 -3.32
C TRP A 349 -10.47 1.81 -2.28
N SER A 350 -11.74 1.60 -1.94
CA SER A 350 -12.34 2.22 -0.77
C SER A 350 -13.40 1.32 -0.14
N ALA A 351 -13.51 1.38 1.18
CA ALA A 351 -14.56 0.73 1.97
C ALA A 351 -15.30 1.78 2.80
N ASP A 352 -16.61 1.88 2.61
CA ASP A 352 -17.50 2.81 3.31
C ASP A 352 -18.45 2.02 4.22
N PRO A 353 -18.27 2.08 5.55
CA PRO A 353 -19.10 1.36 6.50
C PRO A 353 -20.52 1.93 6.63
N ILE A 354 -20.73 3.22 6.30
CA ILE A 354 -22.04 3.88 6.40
C ILE A 354 -22.92 3.46 5.23
N LYS A 355 -22.38 3.55 4.01
CA LYS A 355 -23.08 3.14 2.78
C LYS A 355 -23.03 1.62 2.55
N LYS A 356 -22.24 0.91 3.35
CA LYS A 356 -21.97 -0.54 3.23
C LYS A 356 -21.48 -0.91 1.84
N THR A 357 -20.50 -0.16 1.35
CA THR A 357 -19.99 -0.31 -0.02
C THR A 357 -18.49 -0.51 -0.04
N ILE A 358 -18.02 -1.30 -1.00
CA ILE A 358 -16.59 -1.47 -1.27
C ILE A 358 -16.39 -1.32 -2.77
N ALA A 359 -15.49 -0.44 -3.16
CA ALA A 359 -15.04 -0.29 -4.53
C ALA A 359 -13.58 -0.75 -4.62
N VAL A 360 -13.27 -1.63 -5.57
CA VAL A 360 -11.89 -2.05 -5.85
C VAL A 360 -11.63 -1.87 -7.34
N PHE A 361 -10.49 -1.29 -7.67
CA PHE A 361 -10.01 -1.07 -9.03
C PHE A 361 -8.56 -1.55 -9.10
N LEU A 362 -8.28 -2.49 -10.00
CA LEU A 362 -6.95 -3.02 -10.25
C LEU A 362 -6.61 -2.87 -11.72
N THR A 363 -5.43 -2.34 -11.97
CA THR A 363 -4.78 -2.31 -13.28
C THR A 363 -3.28 -2.46 -13.07
N HIS A 364 -2.54 -2.59 -14.16
CA HIS A 364 -1.12 -2.32 -14.16
C HIS A 364 -0.88 -1.16 -15.12
N SER A 365 -0.68 0.03 -14.59
CA SER A 365 -0.30 1.21 -15.37
C SER A 365 0.65 2.02 -14.51
N MET A 366 1.94 1.83 -14.74
CA MET A 366 2.97 2.57 -14.03
C MET A 366 3.32 3.83 -14.80
N THR A 367 3.29 4.95 -14.09
CA THR A 367 3.73 6.24 -14.60
C THR A 367 4.86 6.75 -13.74
N GLU A 368 6.00 7.08 -14.35
CA GLU A 368 7.12 7.68 -13.63
C GLU A 368 6.86 9.16 -13.28
N PRO A 369 7.49 9.70 -12.23
CA PRO A 369 7.29 11.11 -11.83
C PRO A 369 7.60 12.12 -12.95
N ASN A 370 8.63 11.87 -13.76
CA ASN A 370 8.98 12.68 -14.94
C ASN A 370 7.93 12.58 -16.06
N GLN A 371 7.32 11.42 -16.25
CA GLN A 371 6.21 11.21 -17.20
C GLN A 371 4.95 11.96 -16.75
N LEU A 372 4.61 11.88 -15.45
CA LEU A 372 3.52 12.67 -14.87
C LEU A 372 3.75 14.18 -15.07
N ALA A 373 4.97 14.66 -14.86
CA ALA A 373 5.31 16.07 -15.10
C ALA A 373 5.13 16.51 -16.57
N GLN A 374 5.11 15.56 -17.51
CA GLN A 374 4.90 15.80 -18.95
C GLN A 374 3.44 15.59 -19.39
N GLY A 375 2.52 15.27 -18.48
CA GLY A 375 1.13 14.99 -18.85
C GLY A 375 0.86 13.53 -19.26
N ILE A 376 1.83 12.63 -19.13
CA ILE A 376 1.67 11.21 -19.47
C ILE A 376 1.07 10.47 -18.27
N GLY A 377 0.14 9.56 -18.52
CA GLY A 377 -0.38 8.62 -17.53
C GLY A 377 -1.45 9.18 -16.58
N PHE A 378 -1.99 10.36 -16.86
CA PHE A 378 -3.14 10.91 -16.13
C PHE A 378 -4.43 10.11 -16.38
N GLU A 379 -4.50 9.38 -17.51
CA GLU A 379 -5.66 8.58 -17.90
C GLU A 379 -5.95 7.41 -16.95
N LEU A 380 -4.94 6.97 -16.18
CA LEU A 380 -5.15 6.05 -15.07
C LEU A 380 -6.04 6.68 -13.99
N TYR A 381 -5.76 7.91 -13.60
CA TYR A 381 -6.54 8.63 -12.58
C TYR A 381 -7.93 8.99 -13.13
N GLU A 382 -8.03 9.33 -14.42
CA GLU A 382 -9.32 9.49 -15.10
C GLU A 382 -10.16 8.19 -15.02
N ALA A 383 -9.55 7.02 -15.23
CA ALA A 383 -10.25 5.74 -15.09
C ALA A 383 -10.74 5.50 -13.65
N ILE A 384 -9.92 5.80 -12.65
CA ILE A 384 -10.32 5.70 -11.24
C ILE A 384 -11.47 6.66 -10.94
N ASP A 385 -11.41 7.90 -11.42
CA ASP A 385 -12.47 8.91 -11.21
C ASP A 385 -13.77 8.51 -11.91
N ILE A 386 -13.70 7.99 -13.14
CA ILE A 386 -14.85 7.42 -13.86
C ILE A 386 -15.50 6.29 -13.03
N PHE A 387 -14.70 5.39 -12.47
CA PHE A 387 -15.19 4.30 -11.63
C PHE A 387 -15.79 4.80 -10.31
N SER A 388 -15.13 5.74 -9.66
CA SER A 388 -15.58 6.36 -8.42
C SER A 388 -16.91 7.08 -8.60
N ASN A 389 -17.05 7.85 -9.68
CA ASN A 389 -18.30 8.54 -10.03
C ASN A 389 -19.42 7.54 -10.35
N TYR A 390 -19.10 6.44 -11.03
CA TYR A 390 -20.06 5.36 -11.23
C TYR A 390 -20.54 4.78 -9.90
N CYS A 391 -19.62 4.47 -8.98
CA CYS A 391 -19.97 3.98 -7.65
C CYS A 391 -20.90 4.98 -6.94
N SER A 392 -20.54 6.26 -6.92
CA SER A 392 -21.33 7.34 -6.32
C SER A 392 -22.77 7.40 -6.81
N ALA A 393 -22.99 7.18 -8.10
CA ALA A 393 -24.31 7.26 -8.72
C ALA A 393 -25.19 6.03 -8.45
N HIS A 394 -24.61 4.94 -7.95
CA HIS A 394 -25.29 3.65 -7.75
C HIS A 394 -25.32 3.21 -6.27
N ILE A 395 -24.82 4.03 -5.35
CA ILE A 395 -24.79 3.76 -3.90
C ILE A 395 -25.78 4.60 -3.11
#